data_AF-A0A948ZM02-F1
#
_entry.id   AF-A0A948ZM02-F1
#
_cell.length_a   1.000
_cell.length_b   1.000
_cell.length_c   1.000
_cell.angle_alpha   90.00
_cell.angle_beta   90.00
_cell.angle_gamma   90.00
#
_symmetry.space_group_name_H-M   'P 1'
#
loop_
_entity.id
_entity.type
_entity.pdbx_description
1 polymer ?
#
loop_
_entity_poly.entity_id
_entity_poly.type
_entity_poly.pdbx_seq_one_letter_code
_entity_poly.pdbx_strand_id
1 'polypeptide(L)'
;MNDTWRTTLLERHRWMTFLLPFLVFMLVGALEPAPEELGGGAIGLAIPYSYYPWLYAAKIALTTAAVVFVLPGYREFPLKLSPTAIVVGVVGGPLWIGLCLLDWERLYIFPFLNNIGAGWIIGAGERSAFDPFEHITGHPTLAWAFLAVRFFGLVAVVPLIEEFFLRGFLMRFVMERDWWEAPFGKAGTFAVVLGTAVPMMTHPGELLAAAVWFSMITWLMLRTRNIWDCVAAHALTNLIMGIYVVATGMWRLM
;
A
#
# COMPACT_ATOMS: atom_id res chain seq x y z
N MET A 1 -20.90 24.42 -1.36
CA MET A 1 -20.11 25.17 -0.35
C MET A 1 -18.72 25.37 -0.91
N ASN A 2 -18.22 26.61 -0.88
CA ASN A 2 -16.94 26.98 -1.49
C ASN A 2 -15.77 26.17 -0.91
N ASP A 3 -15.18 25.31 -1.73
CA ASP A 3 -13.98 24.52 -1.41
C ASP A 3 -12.71 25.36 -1.27
N THR A 4 -12.84 26.68 -1.41
CA THR A 4 -11.76 27.65 -1.41
C THR A 4 -10.87 27.53 -0.18
N TRP A 5 -11.44 27.32 1.02
CA TRP A 5 -10.64 27.20 2.24
C TRP A 5 -9.79 25.92 2.26
N ARG A 6 -10.31 24.80 1.72
CA ARG A 6 -9.56 23.53 1.61
C ARG A 6 -8.42 23.70 0.62
N THR A 7 -8.70 24.28 -0.54
CA THR A 7 -7.67 24.58 -1.55
C THR A 7 -6.58 25.47 -0.98
N THR A 8 -6.93 26.59 -0.34
CA THR A 8 -5.93 27.50 0.28
C THR A 8 -5.12 26.80 1.37
N LEU A 9 -5.73 25.93 2.18
CA LEU A 9 -5.02 25.15 3.18
C LEU A 9 -4.01 24.18 2.55
N LEU A 10 -4.43 23.44 1.51
CA LEU A 10 -3.58 22.47 0.81
C LEU A 10 -2.46 23.16 0.01
N GLU A 11 -2.70 24.36 -0.54
CA GLU A 11 -1.66 25.17 -1.17
C GLU A 11 -0.60 25.63 -0.16
N ARG A 12 -1.02 26.00 1.06
CA ARG A 12 -0.11 26.38 2.15
C ARG A 12 0.63 25.18 2.75
N HIS A 13 -0.02 24.02 2.80
CA HIS A 13 0.50 22.80 3.41
C HIS A 13 0.47 21.62 2.42
N ARG A 14 1.23 21.75 1.33
CA ARG A 14 1.21 20.80 0.20
C ARG A 14 1.52 19.35 0.60
N TRP A 15 2.30 19.15 1.66
CA TRP A 15 2.59 17.82 2.20
C TRP A 15 1.32 17.07 2.62
N MET A 16 0.26 17.75 3.05
CA MET A 16 -0.98 17.11 3.49
C MET A 16 -1.59 16.23 2.39
N THR A 17 -1.55 16.69 1.14
CA THR A 17 -2.06 15.92 0.00
C THR A 17 -1.42 14.55 -0.13
N PHE A 18 -0.13 14.41 0.22
CA PHE A 18 0.62 13.17 0.02
C PHE A 18 0.76 12.33 1.28
N LEU A 19 0.91 12.98 2.45
CA LEU A 19 1.19 12.30 3.69
C LEU A 19 -0.07 12.03 4.51
N LEU A 20 -1.06 12.93 4.53
CA LEU A 20 -2.17 12.80 5.48
C LEU A 20 -2.94 11.48 5.31
N PRO A 21 -3.40 11.09 4.10
CA PRO A 21 -4.09 9.82 3.93
C PRO A 21 -3.20 8.62 4.28
N PHE A 22 -1.93 8.65 3.87
CA PHE A 22 -0.97 7.59 4.17
C PHE A 22 -0.71 7.45 5.67
N LEU A 23 -0.52 8.56 6.39
CA LEU A 23 -0.34 8.56 7.84
C LEU A 23 -1.57 8.04 8.57
N VAL A 24 -2.78 8.43 8.14
CA VAL A 24 -4.02 7.89 8.71
C VAL A 24 -4.08 6.37 8.52
N PHE A 25 -3.77 5.89 7.31
CA PHE A 25 -3.72 4.45 7.03
C PHE A 25 -2.72 3.71 7.92
N MET A 26 -1.49 4.24 8.05
CA MET A 26 -0.43 3.63 8.86
C MET A 26 -0.75 3.66 10.36
N LEU A 27 -1.27 4.78 10.88
CA LEU A 27 -1.55 4.93 12.31
C LEU A 27 -2.71 4.04 12.76
N VAL A 28 -3.76 3.91 11.95
CA VAL A 28 -4.86 2.99 12.27
C VAL A 28 -4.43 1.53 12.03
N GLY A 29 -3.64 1.28 10.98
CA GLY A 29 -3.08 -0.03 10.68
C GLY A 29 -2.15 -0.56 11.78
N ALA A 30 -1.40 0.30 12.46
CA ALA A 30 -0.57 -0.08 13.61
C ALA A 30 -1.35 -0.61 14.81
N LEU A 31 -2.68 -0.48 14.82
CA LEU A 31 -3.57 -1.05 15.83
C LEU A 31 -4.08 -2.44 15.44
N GLU A 32 -3.85 -2.90 14.21
CA GLU A 32 -4.42 -4.14 13.71
C GLU A 32 -3.88 -5.37 14.46
N PRO A 33 -4.75 -6.29 14.90
CA PRO A 33 -4.32 -7.56 15.45
C PRO A 33 -3.84 -8.50 14.34
N ALA A 34 -2.91 -9.38 14.68
CA ALA A 34 -2.47 -10.50 13.85
C ALA A 34 -2.96 -11.83 14.47
N PRO A 35 -2.89 -12.97 13.76
CA PRO A 35 -3.34 -14.26 14.29
C PRO A 35 -2.72 -14.63 15.64
N GLU A 36 -1.44 -14.29 15.86
CA GLU A 36 -0.69 -14.62 17.07
C GLU A 36 -0.43 -13.39 17.98
N GLU A 37 -0.84 -12.18 17.57
CA GLU A 37 -0.54 -10.94 18.28
C GLU A 37 -1.77 -10.05 18.47
N LEU A 38 -1.96 -9.56 19.71
CA LEU A 38 -3.03 -8.62 20.02
C LEU A 38 -2.73 -7.24 19.43
N GLY A 39 -3.76 -6.62 18.85
CA GLY A 39 -3.66 -5.31 18.24
C GLY A 39 -3.53 -4.17 19.26
N GLY A 40 -2.76 -3.14 18.90
CA GLY A 40 -2.64 -1.91 19.70
C GLY A 40 -1.76 -2.02 20.95
N GLY A 41 -0.94 -3.07 21.07
CA GLY A 41 -0.03 -3.27 22.21
C GLY A 41 0.91 -2.09 22.47
N ALA A 42 1.36 -1.40 21.41
CA ALA A 42 2.22 -0.21 21.51
C ALA A 42 1.61 0.95 22.32
N ILE A 43 0.28 1.00 22.45
CA ILE A 43 -0.45 2.02 23.22
C ILE A 43 -1.21 1.43 24.42
N GLY A 44 -0.88 0.19 24.82
CA GLY A 44 -1.50 -0.48 25.96
C GLY A 44 -2.90 -1.04 25.69
N LEU A 45 -3.29 -1.21 24.42
CA LEU A 45 -4.53 -1.90 24.06
C LEU A 45 -4.28 -3.40 23.85
N ALA A 46 -5.36 -4.16 23.89
CA ALA A 46 -5.38 -5.61 23.71
C ALA A 46 -6.54 -6.00 22.79
N ILE A 47 -6.45 -5.62 21.51
CA ILE A 47 -7.51 -5.85 20.53
C ILE A 47 -7.43 -7.30 20.03
N PRO A 48 -8.47 -8.13 20.23
CA PRO A 48 -8.46 -9.52 19.75
C PRO A 48 -8.57 -9.60 18.22
N TYR A 49 -8.04 -10.68 17.64
CA TYR A 49 -8.10 -10.93 16.19
C TYR A 49 -9.52 -10.95 15.60
N SER A 50 -10.53 -11.32 16.40
CA SER A 50 -11.94 -11.27 15.98
C SER A 50 -12.45 -9.85 15.65
N TYR A 51 -11.77 -8.80 16.12
CA TYR A 51 -12.09 -7.41 15.79
C TYR A 51 -11.39 -6.89 14.53
N TYR A 52 -10.52 -7.70 13.90
CA TYR A 52 -9.81 -7.33 12.68
C TYR A 52 -10.75 -6.76 11.59
N PRO A 53 -11.91 -7.37 11.27
CA PRO A 53 -12.79 -6.83 10.22
C PRO A 53 -13.29 -5.42 10.49
N TRP A 54 -13.62 -5.12 11.75
CA TRP A 54 -14.12 -3.81 12.16
C TRP A 54 -13.03 -2.75 12.16
N LEU A 55 -11.84 -3.12 12.64
CA LEU A 55 -10.71 -2.20 12.68
C LEU A 55 -10.20 -1.91 11.27
N TYR A 56 -10.12 -2.92 10.40
CA TYR A 56 -9.78 -2.74 9.00
C TYR A 56 -10.84 -1.87 8.28
N ALA A 57 -12.14 -2.10 8.53
CA ALA A 57 -13.18 -1.26 7.97
C ALA A 57 -13.07 0.21 8.43
N ALA A 58 -12.77 0.44 9.71
CA ALA A 58 -12.49 1.77 10.24
C ALA A 58 -11.24 2.40 9.60
N LYS A 59 -10.16 1.64 9.42
CA LYS A 59 -8.94 2.06 8.71
C LYS A 59 -9.29 2.57 7.31
N ILE A 60 -10.02 1.78 6.53
CA ILE A 60 -10.42 2.16 5.18
C ILE A 60 -11.35 3.38 5.19
N ALA A 61 -12.32 3.45 6.10
CA ALA A 61 -13.24 4.58 6.18
C ALA A 61 -12.54 5.90 6.53
N LEU A 62 -11.66 5.89 7.54
CA LEU A 62 -10.89 7.06 7.97
C LEU A 62 -9.89 7.50 6.90
N THR A 63 -9.21 6.54 6.26
CA THR A 63 -8.30 6.83 5.14
C THR A 63 -9.06 7.42 3.95
N THR A 64 -10.24 6.89 3.63
CA THR A 64 -11.10 7.43 2.57
C THR A 64 -11.56 8.85 2.91
N ALA A 65 -11.91 9.11 4.17
CA ALA A 65 -12.25 10.47 4.62
C ALA A 65 -11.06 11.43 4.46
N ALA A 66 -9.84 10.99 4.76
CA ALA A 66 -8.62 11.77 4.51
C ALA A 66 -8.38 12.01 3.01
N VAL A 67 -8.60 11.00 2.16
CA VAL A 67 -8.56 11.15 0.69
C VAL A 67 -9.59 12.18 0.21
N VAL A 68 -10.83 12.11 0.67
CA VAL A 68 -11.89 13.06 0.32
C VAL A 68 -11.54 14.47 0.80
N PHE A 69 -10.88 14.59 1.94
CA PHE A 69 -10.39 15.87 2.46
C PHE A 69 -9.33 16.49 1.53
N VAL A 70 -8.35 15.69 1.06
CA VAL A 70 -7.26 16.16 0.17
C VAL A 70 -7.59 16.11 -1.32
N LEU A 71 -8.81 15.70 -1.69
CA LEU A 71 -9.23 15.53 -3.09
C LEU A 71 -8.96 16.75 -3.99
N PRO A 72 -9.09 18.02 -3.53
CA PRO A 72 -8.70 19.17 -4.34
C PRO A 72 -7.22 19.12 -4.78
N GLY A 73 -6.32 18.67 -3.91
CA GLY A 73 -4.89 18.51 -4.23
C GLY A 73 -4.62 17.36 -5.21
N TYR A 74 -5.38 16.26 -5.15
CA TYR A 74 -5.29 15.19 -6.14
C TYR A 74 -5.75 15.64 -7.53
N ARG A 75 -6.72 16.57 -7.60
CA ARG A 75 -7.22 17.13 -8.86
C ARG A 75 -6.22 18.04 -9.57
N GLU A 76 -5.15 18.49 -8.90
CA GLU A 76 -4.04 19.21 -9.55
C GLU A 76 -3.27 18.30 -10.53
N PHE A 77 -3.34 16.98 -10.35
CA PHE A 77 -2.70 16.01 -11.23
C PHE A 77 -3.66 15.56 -12.34
N PRO A 78 -3.33 15.79 -13.63
CA PRO A 78 -4.24 15.46 -14.72
C PRO A 78 -4.42 13.95 -14.82
N LEU A 79 -5.66 13.48 -14.66
CA LEU A 79 -6.01 12.07 -14.81
C LEU A 79 -5.80 11.61 -16.25
N LYS A 80 -4.66 10.98 -16.50
CA LYS A 80 -4.29 10.38 -17.78
C LYS A 80 -3.92 8.92 -17.52
N LEU A 81 -4.30 8.05 -18.44
CA LEU A 81 -3.96 6.63 -18.37
C LEU A 81 -3.35 6.21 -19.70
N SER A 82 -2.16 5.63 -19.64
CA SER A 82 -1.46 5.08 -20.79
C SER A 82 -1.66 3.56 -20.87
N PRO A 83 -1.62 2.96 -22.07
CA PRO A 83 -1.62 1.51 -22.21
C PRO A 83 -0.46 0.83 -21.47
N THR A 84 0.66 1.53 -21.29
CA THR A 84 1.82 1.03 -20.54
C THR A 84 1.47 0.76 -19.07
N ALA A 85 0.62 1.57 -18.44
CA ALA A 85 0.15 1.32 -17.08
C ALA A 85 -0.62 0.00 -16.97
N ILE A 86 -1.49 -0.29 -17.95
CA ILE A 86 -2.26 -1.54 -18.00
C ILE A 86 -1.30 -2.73 -18.14
N VAL A 87 -0.34 -2.66 -19.08
CA VAL A 87 0.64 -3.73 -19.28
C VAL A 87 1.46 -3.97 -18.00
N VAL A 88 1.97 -2.91 -17.37
CA VAL A 88 2.72 -3.03 -16.11
C VAL A 88 1.87 -3.65 -15.01
N GLY A 89 0.61 -3.24 -14.87
CA GLY A 89 -0.31 -3.80 -13.87
C GLY A 89 -0.63 -5.29 -14.11
N VAL A 90 -0.92 -5.68 -15.36
CA VAL A 90 -1.21 -7.07 -15.76
C VAL A 90 0.00 -7.97 -15.58
N VAL A 91 1.21 -7.49 -15.88
CA VAL A 91 2.45 -8.25 -15.67
C VAL A 91 2.83 -8.29 -14.19
N GLY A 92 2.63 -7.18 -13.47
CA GLY A 92 3.00 -7.02 -12.07
C GLY A 92 2.31 -8.02 -11.14
N GLY A 93 1.02 -8.30 -11.36
CA GLY A 93 0.25 -9.27 -10.56
C GLY A 93 0.87 -10.68 -10.56
N PRO A 94 0.94 -11.37 -11.72
CA PRO A 94 1.54 -12.69 -11.82
C PRO A 94 3.01 -12.73 -11.40
N LEU A 95 3.77 -11.66 -11.66
CA LEU A 95 5.17 -11.56 -11.25
C LEU A 95 5.31 -11.51 -9.73
N TRP A 96 4.52 -10.67 -9.05
CA TRP A 96 4.49 -10.60 -7.59
C TRP A 96 4.10 -11.95 -6.99
N ILE A 97 2.98 -12.52 -7.45
CA ILE A 97 2.49 -13.83 -6.99
C ILE A 97 3.57 -14.88 -7.18
N GLY A 98 4.15 -14.98 -8.38
CA GLY A 98 5.21 -15.94 -8.70
C GLY A 98 6.41 -15.81 -7.76
N LEU A 99 6.88 -14.59 -7.50
CA LEU A 99 8.01 -14.34 -6.60
C LEU A 99 7.67 -14.69 -5.14
N CYS A 100 6.46 -14.38 -4.66
CA CYS A 100 6.00 -14.81 -3.34
C CYS A 100 5.89 -16.33 -3.21
N LEU A 101 5.53 -17.03 -4.29
CA LEU A 101 5.45 -18.50 -4.30
C LEU A 101 6.81 -19.18 -4.31
N LEU A 102 7.88 -18.50 -4.72
CA LEU A 102 9.25 -19.02 -4.61
C LEU A 102 9.73 -19.10 -3.16
N ASP A 103 9.12 -18.31 -2.25
CA ASP A 103 9.42 -18.28 -0.81
C ASP A 103 10.92 -18.06 -0.51
N TRP A 104 11.60 -17.29 -1.37
CA TRP A 104 13.06 -17.12 -1.35
C TRP A 104 13.56 -16.54 -0.02
N GLU A 105 12.84 -15.55 0.51
CA GLU A 105 13.11 -14.90 1.78
C GLU A 105 13.12 -15.92 2.92
N ARG A 106 12.10 -16.79 2.95
CA ARG A 106 11.98 -17.80 4.00
C ARG A 106 13.01 -18.91 3.86
N LEU A 107 13.39 -19.26 2.64
CA LEU A 107 14.37 -20.33 2.36
C LEU A 107 15.81 -19.88 2.65
N TYR A 108 16.18 -18.64 2.33
CA TYR A 108 17.58 -18.21 2.35
C TYR A 108 17.88 -17.06 3.32
N ILE A 109 16.95 -16.11 3.50
CA ILE A 109 17.19 -14.93 4.33
C ILE A 109 16.80 -15.20 5.78
N PHE A 110 15.65 -15.85 6.01
CA PHE A 110 15.14 -16.14 7.35
C PHE A 110 16.12 -16.98 8.19
N PRO A 111 16.74 -18.07 7.69
CA PRO A 111 17.70 -18.85 8.51
C PRO A 111 18.90 -18.01 8.93
N PHE A 112 19.40 -17.16 8.03
CA PHE A 112 20.51 -16.25 8.33
C PHE A 112 20.13 -15.22 9.40
N LEU A 113 18.98 -14.55 9.25
CA LEU A 113 18.50 -13.56 10.22
C LEU A 113 18.18 -14.21 11.57
N ASN A 114 17.60 -15.41 11.57
CA ASN A 114 17.31 -16.15 12.78
C ASN A 114 18.60 -16.48 13.56
N ASN A 115 19.68 -16.84 12.86
CA ASN A 115 20.98 -17.13 13.50
C ASN A 115 21.59 -15.92 14.23
N ILE A 116 21.22 -14.70 13.86
CA ILE A 116 21.68 -13.46 14.52
C ILE A 116 20.61 -12.84 15.42
N GLY A 117 19.52 -13.58 15.73
CA GLY A 117 18.43 -13.11 16.58
C GLY A 117 17.50 -12.05 15.94
N ALA A 118 17.59 -11.86 14.62
CA ALA A 118 16.84 -10.88 13.84
C ALA A 118 15.73 -11.51 12.97
N GLY A 119 15.36 -12.77 13.22
CA GLY A 119 14.32 -13.48 12.46
C GLY A 119 12.94 -12.79 12.52
N TRP A 120 12.67 -12.05 13.60
CA TRP A 120 11.43 -11.27 13.79
C TRP A 120 11.20 -10.22 12.71
N ILE A 121 12.25 -9.75 12.02
CA ILE A 121 12.14 -8.75 10.94
C ILE A 121 11.27 -9.27 9.79
N ILE A 122 11.41 -10.55 9.45
CA ILE A 122 10.62 -11.17 8.38
C ILE A 122 9.16 -11.37 8.84
N GLY A 123 8.96 -11.77 10.11
CA GLY A 123 7.65 -11.94 10.72
C GLY A 123 6.85 -10.64 10.86
N ALA A 124 7.53 -9.51 11.08
CA ALA A 124 6.91 -8.19 11.19
C ALA A 124 6.21 -7.69 9.91
N GLY A 125 6.40 -8.38 8.77
CA GLY A 125 5.71 -8.11 7.51
C GLY A 125 4.71 -9.17 7.10
N GLU A 126 4.39 -10.12 7.98
CA GLU A 126 3.35 -11.11 7.67
C GLU A 126 2.00 -10.42 7.53
N ARG A 127 1.30 -10.76 6.45
CA ARG A 127 -0.07 -10.30 6.24
C ARG A 127 -0.98 -10.98 7.25
N SER A 128 -2.07 -10.31 7.63
CA SER A 128 -3.04 -10.86 8.57
C SER A 128 -3.58 -12.23 8.13
N ALA A 129 -3.66 -12.51 6.82
CA ALA A 129 -4.18 -13.76 6.29
C ALA A 129 -5.63 -14.08 6.71
N PHE A 130 -6.41 -13.06 7.09
CA PHE A 130 -7.79 -13.23 7.55
C PHE A 130 -8.70 -13.80 6.46
N ASP A 131 -9.19 -15.03 6.64
CA ASP A 131 -10.25 -15.62 5.82
C ASP A 131 -11.63 -15.23 6.40
N PRO A 132 -12.42 -14.37 5.74
CA PRO A 132 -13.73 -13.98 6.24
C PRO A 132 -14.77 -15.10 6.21
N PHE A 133 -14.60 -16.12 5.38
CA PHE A 133 -15.53 -17.25 5.33
C PHE A 133 -15.30 -18.23 6.47
N GLU A 134 -14.09 -18.26 7.02
CA GLU A 134 -13.74 -19.04 8.23
C GLU A 134 -14.07 -18.28 9.52
N HIS A 135 -13.79 -16.97 9.57
CA HIS A 135 -13.87 -16.19 10.81
C HIS A 135 -15.22 -15.50 11.04
N ILE A 136 -16.04 -15.34 9.99
CA ILE A 136 -17.38 -14.72 10.05
C ILE A 136 -18.44 -15.80 9.72
N THR A 137 -18.29 -16.97 10.36
CA THR A 137 -19.19 -18.11 10.17
C THR A 137 -20.62 -17.79 10.63
N GLY A 138 -21.61 -18.29 9.89
CA GLY A 138 -23.04 -18.04 10.16
C GLY A 138 -23.55 -16.67 9.65
N HIS A 139 -22.69 -15.79 9.17
CA HIS A 139 -23.07 -14.47 8.63
C HIS A 139 -22.48 -14.21 7.23
N PRO A 140 -22.92 -14.94 6.19
CA PRO A 140 -22.33 -14.85 4.85
C PRO A 140 -22.43 -13.45 4.24
N THR A 141 -23.49 -12.70 4.54
CA THR A 141 -23.64 -11.31 4.08
C THR A 141 -22.57 -10.39 4.68
N LEU A 142 -22.21 -10.57 5.96
CA LEU A 142 -21.14 -9.82 6.61
C LEU A 142 -19.76 -10.22 6.08
N ALA A 143 -19.53 -11.51 5.81
CA ALA A 143 -18.29 -11.99 5.18
C ALA A 143 -18.06 -11.34 3.81
N TRP A 144 -19.08 -11.33 2.95
CA TRP A 144 -19.02 -10.67 1.63
C TRP A 144 -18.92 -9.15 1.74
N ALA A 145 -19.61 -8.52 2.68
CA ALA A 145 -19.51 -7.08 2.91
C ALA A 145 -18.08 -6.68 3.35
N PHE A 146 -17.48 -7.44 4.27
CA PHE A 146 -16.09 -7.22 4.66
C PHE A 146 -15.13 -7.46 3.49
N LEU A 147 -15.32 -8.53 2.72
CA LEU A 147 -14.50 -8.78 1.53
C LEU A 147 -14.59 -7.62 0.53
N ALA A 148 -15.77 -7.04 0.32
CA ALA A 148 -15.94 -5.87 -0.54
C ALA A 148 -15.17 -4.64 0.00
N VAL A 149 -15.22 -4.39 1.32
CA VAL A 149 -14.43 -3.31 1.96
C VAL A 149 -12.94 -3.58 1.79
N ARG A 150 -12.49 -4.82 1.95
CA ARG A 150 -11.09 -5.23 1.78
C ARG A 150 -10.62 -5.05 0.33
N PHE A 151 -11.44 -5.44 -0.65
CA PHE A 151 -11.15 -5.20 -2.06
C PHE A 151 -11.11 -3.71 -2.41
N PHE A 152 -12.05 -2.91 -1.88
CA PHE A 152 -12.02 -1.47 -2.09
C PHE A 152 -10.76 -0.83 -1.50
N GLY A 153 -10.38 -1.23 -0.27
CA GLY A 153 -9.13 -0.83 0.35
C GLY A 153 -7.91 -1.18 -0.51
N LEU A 154 -7.80 -2.46 -0.88
CA LEU A 154 -6.69 -3.02 -1.64
C LEU A 154 -6.55 -2.43 -3.06
N VAL A 155 -7.66 -2.24 -3.78
CA VAL A 155 -7.64 -1.87 -5.21
C VAL A 155 -7.75 -0.36 -5.44
N ALA A 156 -8.47 0.36 -4.58
CA ALA A 156 -8.71 1.79 -4.78
C ALA A 156 -7.91 2.66 -3.80
N VAL A 157 -8.00 2.37 -2.50
CA VAL A 157 -7.45 3.27 -1.47
C VAL A 157 -5.93 3.14 -1.38
N VAL A 158 -5.41 1.92 -1.22
CA VAL A 158 -3.98 1.65 -1.02
C VAL A 158 -3.12 2.17 -2.20
N PRO A 159 -3.43 1.83 -3.48
CA PRO A 159 -2.67 2.35 -4.62
C PRO A 159 -2.67 3.88 -4.68
N LEU A 160 -3.80 4.50 -4.35
CA LEU A 160 -3.90 5.95 -4.38
C LEU A 160 -2.99 6.59 -3.31
N ILE A 161 -3.10 6.16 -2.05
CA ILE A 161 -2.34 6.80 -0.97
C ILE A 161 -0.85 6.47 -1.05
N GLU A 162 -0.48 5.25 -1.44
CA GLU A 162 0.92 4.82 -1.51
C GLU A 162 1.66 5.48 -2.66
N GLU A 163 1.07 5.55 -3.85
CA GLU A 163 1.74 6.18 -4.99
C GLU A 163 1.88 7.69 -4.80
N PHE A 164 0.88 8.34 -4.20
CA PHE A 164 1.01 9.74 -3.81
C PHE A 164 2.07 9.93 -2.73
N PHE A 165 2.11 9.11 -1.69
CA PHE A 165 3.17 9.19 -0.68
C PHE A 165 4.57 8.95 -1.27
N LEU A 166 4.77 7.84 -1.99
CA LEU A 166 6.08 7.43 -2.48
C LEU A 166 6.57 8.31 -3.63
N ARG A 167 5.78 8.42 -4.71
CA ARG A 167 6.21 9.08 -5.97
C ARG A 167 5.85 10.56 -5.95
N GLY A 168 4.72 10.90 -5.36
CA GLY A 168 4.25 12.28 -5.22
C GLY A 168 5.03 13.09 -4.18
N PHE A 169 5.53 12.45 -3.12
CA PHE A 169 6.30 13.10 -2.05
C PHE A 169 7.70 12.52 -1.86
N LEU A 170 7.87 11.29 -1.37
CA LEU A 170 9.16 10.78 -0.86
C LEU A 170 10.31 10.90 -1.86
N MET A 171 10.10 10.43 -3.09
CA MET A 171 11.12 10.49 -4.14
C MET A 171 11.47 11.93 -4.52
N ARG A 172 10.51 12.85 -4.47
CA ARG A 172 10.70 14.27 -4.81
C ARG A 172 11.30 15.06 -3.65
N PHE A 173 10.97 14.65 -2.42
CA PHE A 173 11.44 15.26 -1.16
C PHE A 173 12.96 15.21 -1.03
N VAL A 174 13.58 14.12 -1.50
CA VAL A 174 15.03 13.96 -1.45
C VAL A 174 15.77 14.59 -2.63
N MET A 175 15.05 15.14 -3.61
CA MET A 175 15.65 15.76 -4.80
C MET A 175 15.87 17.25 -4.63
N GLU A 176 14.90 17.96 -4.04
CA GLU A 176 14.89 19.42 -3.95
C GLU A 176 14.36 19.87 -2.59
N ARG A 177 14.84 21.02 -2.09
CA ARG A 177 14.35 21.62 -0.85
C ARG A 177 12.87 21.97 -0.97
N ASP A 178 12.51 22.66 -2.05
CA ASP A 178 11.13 22.93 -2.44
C ASP A 178 10.62 21.79 -3.32
N TRP A 179 10.59 20.58 -2.75
CA TRP A 179 10.25 19.31 -3.42
C TRP A 179 8.98 19.34 -4.27
N TRP A 180 8.06 20.26 -3.97
CA TRP A 180 6.84 20.46 -4.75
C TRP A 180 7.10 20.97 -6.16
N GLU A 181 8.20 21.68 -6.37
CA GLU A 181 8.61 22.18 -7.69
C GLU A 181 9.40 21.13 -8.47
N ALA A 182 9.86 20.05 -7.81
CA ALA A 182 10.57 18.96 -8.47
C ALA A 182 9.67 18.33 -9.56
N PRO A 183 10.13 18.28 -10.83
CA PRO A 183 9.30 17.80 -11.93
C PRO A 183 9.01 16.31 -11.77
N PHE A 184 7.73 15.94 -11.90
CA PHE A 184 7.31 14.54 -11.82
C PHE A 184 7.93 13.71 -12.96
N GLY A 185 8.45 12.53 -12.63
CA GLY A 185 9.10 11.63 -13.60
C GLY A 185 10.53 12.01 -14.00
N LYS A 186 11.18 12.91 -13.26
CA LYS A 186 12.65 12.99 -13.21
C LYS A 186 13.07 12.55 -11.82
N ALA A 187 14.12 11.74 -11.72
CA ALA A 187 14.67 11.31 -10.44
C ALA A 187 16.17 11.05 -10.59
N GLY A 188 16.96 11.47 -9.59
CA GLY A 188 18.36 11.05 -9.48
C GLY A 188 18.46 9.63 -8.93
N THR A 189 19.65 9.04 -8.98
CA THR A 189 19.91 7.66 -8.51
C THR A 189 19.44 7.43 -7.08
N PHE A 190 19.69 8.38 -6.17
CA PHE A 190 19.28 8.25 -4.77
C PHE A 190 17.75 8.17 -4.61
N ALA A 191 17.00 9.01 -5.33
CA ALA A 191 15.54 8.98 -5.32
C ALA A 191 14.98 7.68 -5.90
N VAL A 192 15.60 7.14 -6.96
CA VAL A 192 15.24 5.83 -7.53
C VAL A 192 15.48 4.70 -6.52
N VAL A 193 16.64 4.70 -5.85
CA VAL A 193 16.95 3.70 -4.81
C VAL A 193 15.94 3.78 -3.67
N LEU A 194 15.61 4.98 -3.18
CA LEU A 194 14.61 5.15 -2.13
C LEU A 194 13.19 4.73 -2.57
N GLY A 195 12.82 5.02 -3.82
CA GLY A 195 11.54 4.62 -4.40
C GLY A 195 11.32 3.11 -4.47
N THR A 196 12.40 2.32 -4.36
CA THR A 196 12.35 0.86 -4.25
C THR A 196 12.61 0.39 -2.81
N ALA A 197 13.65 0.87 -2.16
CA ALA A 197 14.11 0.35 -0.87
C ALA A 197 13.15 0.66 0.29
N VAL A 198 12.54 1.85 0.33
CA VAL A 198 11.60 2.21 1.41
C VAL A 198 10.36 1.30 1.42
N PRO A 199 9.63 1.14 0.31
CA PRO A 199 8.49 0.24 0.30
C PRO A 199 8.87 -1.26 0.38
N MET A 200 10.10 -1.65 0.02
CA MET A 200 10.58 -3.00 0.35
C MET A 200 10.61 -3.24 1.85
N MET A 201 11.05 -2.26 2.64
CA MET A 201 11.10 -2.40 4.11
C MET A 201 9.73 -2.53 4.76
N THR A 202 8.65 -2.12 4.07
CA THR A 202 7.27 -2.36 4.54
C THR A 202 6.74 -3.73 4.13
N HIS A 203 7.52 -4.51 3.39
CA HIS A 203 7.21 -5.87 2.92
C HIS A 203 8.36 -6.84 3.23
N PRO A 204 8.83 -6.96 4.49
CA PRO A 204 10.02 -7.75 4.81
C PRO A 204 9.87 -9.24 4.55
N GLY A 205 8.63 -9.77 4.50
CA GLY A 205 8.33 -11.14 4.06
C GLY A 205 8.37 -11.37 2.55
N GLU A 206 8.43 -10.30 1.75
CA GLU A 206 8.26 -10.35 0.29
C GLU A 206 9.29 -9.44 -0.42
N LEU A 207 10.51 -9.34 0.13
CA LEU A 207 11.53 -8.37 -0.29
C LEU A 207 11.87 -8.41 -1.78
N LEU A 208 12.00 -9.59 -2.39
CA LEU A 208 12.31 -9.78 -3.80
C LEU A 208 11.14 -9.37 -4.68
N ALA A 209 9.91 -9.78 -4.32
CA ALA A 209 8.69 -9.37 -5.01
C ALA A 209 8.54 -7.85 -4.97
N ALA A 210 8.71 -7.26 -3.79
CA ALA A 210 8.72 -5.81 -3.59
C ALA A 210 9.82 -5.13 -4.41
N ALA A 211 11.06 -5.60 -4.36
CA ALA A 211 12.18 -5.01 -5.10
C ALA A 211 11.89 -4.92 -6.60
N VAL A 212 11.41 -6.02 -7.18
CA VAL A 212 11.11 -6.11 -8.61
C VAL A 212 9.94 -5.20 -8.97
N TRP A 213 8.84 -5.28 -8.22
CA TRP A 213 7.63 -4.55 -8.54
C TRP A 213 7.75 -3.04 -8.30
N PHE A 214 8.30 -2.60 -7.16
CA PHE A 214 8.52 -1.18 -6.89
C PHE A 214 9.53 -0.56 -7.89
N SER A 215 10.48 -1.35 -8.40
CA SER A 215 11.36 -0.93 -9.50
C SER A 215 10.61 -0.77 -10.82
N MET A 216 9.66 -1.67 -11.14
CA MET A 216 8.81 -1.54 -12.33
C MET A 216 7.94 -0.29 -12.29
N ILE A 217 7.33 0.02 -11.15
CA ILE A 217 6.52 1.24 -10.99
C ILE A 217 7.41 2.49 -11.03
N THR A 218 8.60 2.45 -10.44
CA THR A 218 9.57 3.55 -10.55
C THR A 218 9.99 3.76 -12.01
N TRP A 219 10.23 2.70 -12.77
CA TRP A 219 10.47 2.80 -14.21
C TRP A 219 9.27 3.40 -14.96
N LEU A 220 8.04 2.97 -14.62
CA LEU A 220 6.82 3.50 -15.22
C LEU A 220 6.68 5.01 -14.98
N MET A 221 6.92 5.47 -13.75
CA MET A 221 6.96 6.88 -13.38
C MET A 221 7.94 7.67 -14.26
N LEU A 222 9.16 7.17 -14.44
CA LEU A 222 10.18 7.83 -15.26
C LEU A 222 9.81 7.84 -16.75
N ARG A 223 9.11 6.81 -17.22
CA ARG A 223 8.72 6.64 -18.62
C ARG A 223 7.54 7.51 -19.02
N THR A 224 6.48 7.53 -18.20
CA THR A 224 5.21 8.20 -18.52
C THR A 224 5.11 9.59 -17.91
N ARG A 225 5.88 9.86 -16.86
CA ARG A 225 5.84 11.12 -16.08
C ARG A 225 4.43 11.44 -15.60
N ASN A 226 3.71 10.42 -15.20
CA ASN A 226 2.32 10.52 -14.80
C ASN A 226 2.04 9.65 -13.58
N ILE A 227 1.56 10.26 -12.50
CA ILE A 227 1.27 9.56 -11.25
C ILE A 227 0.09 8.60 -11.38
N TRP A 228 -0.90 8.95 -12.21
CA TRP A 228 -2.09 8.13 -12.39
C TRP A 228 -1.80 6.82 -13.13
N ASP A 229 -0.74 6.76 -13.94
CA ASP A 229 -0.25 5.50 -14.51
C ASP A 229 0.29 4.56 -13.42
N CYS A 230 1.00 5.11 -12.43
CA CYS A 230 1.51 4.35 -11.29
C CYS A 230 0.35 3.83 -10.44
N VAL A 231 -0.62 4.70 -10.11
CA VAL A 231 -1.83 4.35 -9.35
C VAL A 231 -2.62 3.25 -10.08
N ALA A 232 -2.81 3.36 -11.39
CA ALA A 232 -3.58 2.39 -12.16
C ALA A 232 -2.86 1.05 -12.31
N ALA A 233 -1.54 1.05 -12.55
CA ALA A 233 -0.75 -0.17 -12.60
C ALA A 233 -0.80 -0.91 -11.25
N HIS A 234 -0.67 -0.16 -10.15
CA HIS A 234 -0.77 -0.69 -8.79
C HIS A 234 -2.18 -1.23 -8.47
N ALA A 235 -3.22 -0.46 -8.75
CA ALA A 235 -4.61 -0.93 -8.60
C ALA A 235 -4.88 -2.22 -9.37
N LEU A 236 -4.37 -2.34 -10.59
CA LEU A 236 -4.55 -3.54 -11.41
C LEU A 236 -3.74 -4.74 -10.90
N THR A 237 -2.50 -4.54 -10.46
CA THR A 237 -1.72 -5.58 -9.77
C THR A 237 -2.48 -6.10 -8.55
N ASN A 238 -2.97 -5.19 -7.71
CA ASN A 238 -3.69 -5.52 -6.49
C ASN A 238 -5.03 -6.21 -6.77
N LEU A 239 -5.73 -5.83 -7.84
CA LEU A 239 -6.95 -6.51 -8.27
C LEU A 239 -6.66 -7.96 -8.69
N ILE A 240 -5.61 -8.19 -9.48
CA ILE A 240 -5.21 -9.54 -9.90
C ILE A 240 -4.82 -10.39 -8.68
N MET A 241 -4.05 -9.82 -7.75
CA MET A 241 -3.71 -10.50 -6.50
C MET A 241 -4.93 -10.84 -5.66
N GLY A 242 -5.86 -9.89 -5.46
CA GLY A 242 -7.09 -10.12 -4.73
C GLY A 242 -7.94 -11.23 -5.36
N ILE A 243 -8.10 -11.23 -6.69
CA ILE A 243 -8.81 -12.29 -7.42
C ILE A 243 -8.11 -13.64 -7.22
N TYR A 244 -6.78 -13.68 -7.33
CA TYR A 244 -6.00 -14.91 -7.14
C TYR A 244 -6.21 -15.49 -5.73
N VAL A 245 -6.16 -14.65 -4.69
CA VAL A 245 -6.37 -15.07 -3.31
C VAL A 245 -7.75 -15.69 -3.11
N VAL A 246 -8.81 -15.01 -3.57
CA VAL A 246 -10.18 -15.52 -3.44
C VAL A 246 -10.37 -16.81 -4.25
N ALA A 247 -9.78 -16.92 -5.44
CA ALA A 247 -9.92 -18.10 -6.29
C ALA A 247 -9.16 -19.33 -5.76
N THR A 248 -8.05 -19.12 -5.04
CA THR A 248 -7.17 -20.21 -4.57
C THR A 248 -7.31 -20.52 -3.08
N GLY A 249 -7.92 -19.61 -2.30
CA GLY A 249 -7.94 -19.69 -0.84
C GLY A 249 -6.58 -19.37 -0.19
N MET A 250 -5.61 -18.84 -0.94
CA MET A 250 -4.28 -18.52 -0.43
C MET A 250 -4.26 -17.18 0.34
N TRP A 251 -5.05 -17.10 1.42
CA TRP A 251 -5.23 -15.88 2.20
C TRP A 251 -3.95 -15.28 2.77
N ARG A 252 -2.86 -16.07 2.92
CA ARG A 252 -1.54 -15.55 3.29
C ARG A 252 -0.99 -14.44 2.38
N LEU A 253 -1.50 -14.34 1.14
CA LEU A 253 -1.14 -13.28 0.20
C LEU A 253 -2.03 -12.02 0.32
N MET A 254 -2.89 -11.92 1.35
CA MET A 254 -3.80 -10.80 1.57
C MET A 254 -3.91 -10.37 3.03
#